data_AF-A0ABD0MNB3-F1
#
_entry.id   AF-A0ABD0MNB3-F1
#
_cell.length_a   1.000
_cell.length_b   1.000
_cell.length_c   1.000
_cell.angle_alpha   90.00
_cell.angle_beta   90.00
_cell.angle_gamma   90.00
#
_symmetry.space_group_name_H-M   'P 1'
#
loop_
_entity.id
_entity.type
_entity.pdbx_description
1 polymer ?
#
loop_
_entity_poly.entity_id
_entity_poly.type
_entity_poly.pdbx_seq_one_letter_code
_entity_poly.pdbx_strand_id
1 'polypeptide(L)'
;MTVDFRRNPPVLPLLTIMDSTVTSVETFRFLGTTISQNLKWDNHIDLIVKKAQQRLYFLCQLRKFNLPKELLKQFYSAITESVLCISITVWFHLPHEQLNIPPTVQ
;
A
#
# COMPACT_ATOMS: atom_id res chain seq x y z
N MET A 1 0.97 1.80 17.89
CA MET A 1 1.95 1.63 16.80
C MET A 1 2.64 2.96 16.59
N THR A 2 3.97 3.01 16.62
CA THR A 2 4.71 4.19 16.20
C THR A 2 5.35 3.90 14.84
N VAL A 3 5.14 4.80 13.88
CA VAL A 3 5.67 4.68 12.52
C VAL A 3 6.73 5.75 12.35
N ASP A 4 7.98 5.35 12.19
CA ASP A 4 9.13 6.24 11.99
C ASP A 4 9.75 5.97 10.63
N PHE A 5 9.69 6.95 9.72
CA PHE A 5 10.20 6.83 8.36
C PHE A 5 11.71 7.10 8.25
N ARG A 6 12.39 7.42 9.36
CA ARG A 6 13.84 7.64 9.37
C ARG A 6 14.58 6.32 9.14
N ARG A 7 15.64 6.36 8.32
CA ARG A 7 16.50 5.20 8.03
C ARG A 7 17.22 4.64 9.27
N ASN A 8 17.43 5.49 10.28
CA ASN A 8 17.98 5.11 11.58
C ASN A 8 17.08 5.66 12.70
N PRO A 9 16.01 4.92 13.08
CA PRO A 9 15.09 5.39 14.09
C PRO A 9 15.74 5.30 15.50
N PRO A 10 15.63 6.34 16.33
CA PRO A 10 16.05 6.28 17.73
C PRO A 10 15.13 5.32 18.51
N VAL A 11 15.66 4.72 19.58
CA VAL A 11 14.84 3.92 20.51
C VAL A 11 13.84 4.86 21.18
N LEU A 12 12.55 4.59 20.97
CA LEU A 12 11.47 5.41 21.51
C LEU A 12 11.15 4.98 22.95
N PRO A 13 10.93 5.93 23.87
CA PRO A 13 10.51 5.62 25.24
C PRO A 13 9.07 5.05 25.25
N LEU A 14 8.76 4.28 26.29
CA LEU A 14 7.45 3.68 26.50
C LEU A 14 6.39 4.78 26.68
N LEU A 15 5.39 4.81 25.80
CA LEU A 15 4.30 5.78 25.88
C LEU A 15 3.31 5.36 26.99
N THR A 16 3.10 6.22 27.96
CA THR A 16 2.08 6.06 29.01
C THR A 16 0.99 7.11 28.82
N ILE A 17 -0.27 6.67 28.80
CA ILE A 17 -1.45 7.53 28.74
C ILE A 17 -2.27 7.24 29.99
N MET A 18 -2.48 8.23 30.86
CA MET A 18 -3.25 8.08 32.11
C MET A 18 -2.83 6.83 32.91
N ASP A 19 -1.53 6.69 33.18
CA ASP A 19 -0.92 5.57 33.93
C ASP A 19 -1.08 4.17 33.30
N SER A 20 -1.57 4.09 32.06
CA SER A 20 -1.62 2.85 31.27
C SER A 20 -0.51 2.81 30.23
N THR A 21 0.21 1.70 30.15
CA THR A 21 1.27 1.48 29.15
C THR A 21 0.64 1.16 27.80
N VAL A 22 0.96 1.96 26.78
CA VAL A 22 0.45 1.73 25.43
C VAL A 22 1.22 0.60 24.77
N THR A 23 0.55 -0.53 24.55
CA THR A 23 1.15 -1.68 23.88
C THR A 23 1.40 -1.37 22.40
N SER A 24 2.61 -1.67 21.92
CA SER A 24 2.90 -1.59 20.49
C SER A 24 2.22 -2.75 19.75
N VAL A 25 1.66 -2.46 18.58
CA VAL A 25 1.08 -3.48 17.69
C VAL A 25 1.97 -3.64 16.46
N GLU A 26 2.18 -4.88 16.03
CA GLU A 26 3.04 -5.20 14.89
C GLU A 26 2.43 -4.79 13.54
N THR A 27 1.11 -4.82 13.44
CA THR A 27 0.37 -4.42 12.23
C THR A 27 -0.81 -3.53 12.60
N PHE A 28 -1.08 -2.53 11.76
CA PHE A 28 -2.21 -1.63 11.92
C PHE A 28 -2.87 -1.39 10.57
N ARG A 29 -4.21 -1.43 10.53
CA ARG A 29 -4.96 -1.14 9.32
C ARG A 29 -5.41 0.31 9.31
N PHE A 30 -4.83 1.11 8.42
CA PHE A 30 -5.19 2.50 8.21
C PHE A 30 -5.74 2.70 6.80
N LEU A 31 -6.95 3.26 6.67
CA LEU A 31 -7.60 3.52 5.38
C LEU A 31 -7.65 2.29 4.44
N GLY A 32 -7.79 1.09 5.01
CA GLY A 32 -7.79 -0.17 4.25
C GLY A 32 -6.41 -0.68 3.83
N THR A 33 -5.34 0.03 4.22
CA THR A 33 -3.94 -0.34 4.02
C THR A 33 -3.36 -0.93 5.29
N THR A 34 -2.70 -2.09 5.19
CA THR A 34 -2.03 -2.72 6.34
C THR A 34 -0.61 -2.17 6.44
N ILE A 35 -0.34 -1.44 7.51
CA ILE A 35 0.97 -0.89 7.85
C ILE A 35 1.63 -1.87 8.82
N SER A 36 2.83 -2.34 8.49
CA SER A 36 3.63 -3.21 9.35
C SER A 36 4.68 -2.39 10.11
N GLN A 37 5.05 -2.79 11.33
CA GLN A 37 6.04 -2.10 12.17
C GLN A 37 7.43 -2.04 11.53
N ASN A 38 7.79 -3.07 10.76
CA ASN A 38 9.04 -3.12 10.00
C ASN A 38 9.00 -2.26 8.72
N LEU A 39 7.91 -1.51 8.48
CA LEU A 39 7.65 -0.77 7.25
C LEU A 39 7.82 -1.61 5.98
N LYS A 40 7.77 -2.95 6.10
CA LYS A 40 7.75 -3.85 4.97
C LYS A 40 6.31 -3.96 4.49
N TRP A 41 6.11 -3.50 3.28
CA TRP A 41 4.81 -3.43 2.62
C TRP A 41 4.52 -4.68 1.78
N ASP A 42 5.39 -5.70 1.80
CA ASP A 42 5.26 -6.96 1.04
C ASP A 42 3.91 -7.64 1.29
N ASN A 43 3.52 -7.78 2.56
CA ASN A 43 2.23 -8.37 2.94
C ASN A 43 1.03 -7.56 2.40
N HIS A 44 1.17 -6.24 2.32
CA HIS A 44 0.13 -5.35 1.81
C HIS A 44 0.03 -5.41 0.28
N ILE A 45 1.17 -5.46 -0.41
CA ILE A 45 1.26 -5.72 -1.85
C ILE A 45 0.62 -7.06 -2.19
N ASP A 46 0.99 -8.13 -1.49
CA ASP A 46 0.42 -9.46 -1.71
C ASP A 46 -1.10 -9.48 -1.53
N LEU A 47 -1.60 -8.76 -0.53
CA LEU A 47 -3.04 -8.62 -0.29
C LEU A 47 -3.74 -7.89 -1.44
N ILE A 48 -3.18 -6.78 -1.93
CA ILE A 48 -3.73 -6.02 -3.06
C ILE A 48 -3.68 -6.85 -4.34
N VAL A 49 -2.55 -7.50 -4.62
CA VAL A 49 -2.36 -8.33 -5.80
C VAL A 49 -3.37 -9.47 -5.81
N LYS A 50 -3.56 -10.18 -4.68
CA LYS A 50 -4.58 -11.24 -4.57
C LYS A 50 -6.00 -10.70 -4.82
N LYS A 51 -6.35 -9.53 -4.27
CA LYS A 51 -7.66 -8.89 -4.53
C LYS A 51 -7.81 -8.52 -6.00
N ALA A 52 -6.81 -7.91 -6.61
CA ALA A 52 -6.82 -7.52 -8.02
C ALA A 52 -6.94 -8.74 -8.94
N GLN A 53 -6.22 -9.83 -8.64
CA GLN A 53 -6.31 -11.10 -9.37
C GLN A 53 -7.72 -11.70 -9.32
N GLN A 54 -8.38 -11.68 -8.15
CA GLN A 54 -9.77 -12.14 -8.05
C GLN A 54 -10.71 -11.30 -8.93
N ARG A 55 -10.55 -9.97 -8.97
CA ARG A 55 -11.37 -9.08 -9.82
C ARG A 55 -11.10 -9.29 -11.30
N LEU A 56 -9.84 -9.46 -11.68
CA LEU A 56 -9.44 -9.79 -13.05
C LEU A 56 -9.98 -11.15 -13.49
N TYR A 57 -10.02 -12.13 -12.59
CA TYR A 57 -10.65 -13.42 -12.87
C TYR A 57 -12.14 -13.23 -13.24
N PHE A 58 -12.89 -12.46 -12.44
CA PHE A 58 -14.27 -12.12 -12.78
C PHE A 58 -14.40 -11.40 -14.12
N LEU A 59 -13.52 -10.44 -14.42
CA LEU A 59 -13.49 -9.76 -15.72
C LEU A 59 -13.25 -10.75 -16.87
N CYS A 60 -12.32 -11.69 -16.72
CA CYS A 60 -12.05 -12.75 -17.68
C CYS A 60 -13.26 -13.67 -17.90
N GLN A 61 -14.02 -13.96 -16.84
CA GLN A 61 -15.25 -14.73 -16.93
C GLN A 61 -16.35 -13.93 -17.65
N LEU A 62 -16.54 -12.66 -17.33
CA LEU A 62 -17.48 -11.77 -18.00
C LEU A 62 -17.17 -11.66 -19.50
N ARG A 63 -15.89 -11.59 -19.88
CA ARG A 63 -15.48 -11.59 -21.29
C ARG A 63 -15.96 -12.83 -22.05
N LYS A 64 -16.08 -13.99 -21.40
CA LYS A 64 -16.59 -15.23 -22.05
C LYS A 64 -18.06 -15.15 -22.41
N PHE A 65 -18.84 -14.28 -21.76
CA PHE A 65 -20.25 -14.07 -22.05
C PHE A 65 -20.51 -13.06 -23.19
N ASN A 66 -19.48 -12.67 -23.94
CA ASN A 66 -19.57 -11.71 -25.06
C ASN A 66 -20.22 -10.37 -24.68
N LEU A 67 -19.94 -9.88 -23.46
CA LEU A 67 -20.37 -8.55 -23.02
C LEU A 67 -19.74 -7.45 -23.90
N PRO A 68 -20.42 -6.30 -24.07
CA PRO A 68 -19.87 -5.17 -24.80
C PRO A 68 -18.52 -4.72 -24.23
N LYS A 69 -17.56 -4.40 -25.11
CA LYS A 69 -16.22 -3.96 -24.72
C LYS A 69 -16.24 -2.74 -23.80
N GLU A 70 -17.16 -1.80 -24.04
CA GLU A 70 -17.33 -0.60 -23.22
C GLU A 70 -17.72 -0.95 -21.76
N LEU A 71 -18.59 -1.94 -21.58
CA LEU A 71 -18.99 -2.39 -20.25
C LEU A 71 -17.83 -3.11 -19.53
N LEU A 72 -17.05 -3.91 -20.25
CA LEU A 72 -15.85 -4.55 -19.70
C LEU A 72 -14.80 -3.50 -19.28
N LYS A 73 -14.63 -2.42 -20.06
CA LYS A 73 -13.74 -1.30 -19.73
C LYS A 73 -14.21 -0.57 -18.48
N GLN A 74 -15.51 -0.25 -18.38
CA GLN A 74 -16.09 0.35 -17.20
C GLN A 74 -15.93 -0.54 -15.96
N PHE A 75 -16.14 -1.85 -16.09
CA PHE A 75 -15.93 -2.80 -14.99
C PHE A 75 -14.47 -2.82 -14.53
N TYR A 76 -13.52 -2.85 -15.47
CA TYR A 76 -12.09 -2.81 -15.16
C TYR A 76 -11.72 -1.54 -14.37
N SER A 77 -12.12 -0.36 -14.84
CA SER A 77 -11.81 0.90 -14.16
C SER A 77 -12.53 1.05 -12.82
N ALA A 78 -13.79 0.64 -12.72
CA ALA A 78 -14.54 0.78 -11.47
C ALA A 78 -14.06 -0.19 -10.38
N ILE A 79 -13.70 -1.43 -10.74
CA ILE A 79 -13.51 -2.51 -9.75
C ILE A 79 -12.04 -2.92 -9.60
N THR A 80 -11.27 -3.00 -10.68
CA THR A 80 -9.88 -3.43 -10.62
C THR A 80 -8.95 -2.25 -10.37
N GLU A 81 -9.11 -1.18 -11.15
CA GLU A 81 -8.28 0.03 -11.02
C GLU A 81 -8.48 0.72 -9.66
N SER A 82 -9.71 0.76 -9.12
CA SER A 82 -9.96 1.32 -7.78
C SER A 82 -9.20 0.61 -6.65
N VAL A 83 -9.04 -0.72 -6.74
CA VAL A 83 -8.27 -1.52 -5.77
C VAL A 83 -6.77 -1.25 -5.86
N LEU A 84 -6.26 -0.95 -7.06
CA LEU A 84 -4.85 -0.60 -7.25
C LEU A 84 -4.57 0.85 -6.79
N CYS A 85 -5.49 1.77 -7.07
CA CYS A 85 -5.33 3.18 -6.75
C CYS A 85 -5.56 3.53 -5.28
N ILE A 86 -6.26 2.70 -4.48
CA ILE A 86 -6.55 3.05 -3.08
C ILE A 86 -5.31 3.24 -2.21
N SER A 87 -4.21 2.59 -2.56
CA SER A 87 -2.95 2.72 -1.82
C SER A 87 -1.98 3.71 -2.47
N ILE A 88 -2.31 4.30 -3.63
CA ILE A 88 -1.38 5.19 -4.35
C ILE A 88 -0.94 6.38 -3.51
N THR A 89 -1.82 6.90 -2.65
CA THR A 89 -1.52 8.00 -1.72
C THR A 89 -0.49 7.61 -0.66
N VAL A 90 -0.44 6.33 -0.28
CA VAL A 90 0.56 5.79 0.64
C VAL A 90 1.89 5.53 -0.08
N TRP A 91 1.85 5.09 -1.34
CA TRP A 91 3.03 4.78 -2.15
C TRP A 91 3.77 6.03 -2.67
N PHE A 92 3.03 7.03 -3.14
CA PHE A 92 3.61 8.18 -3.87
C PHE A 92 4.20 9.25 -2.95
N HIS A 93 3.98 9.15 -1.64
CA HIS A 93 4.53 10.10 -0.66
C HIS A 93 5.95 9.75 -0.19
N LEU A 94 6.58 8.70 -0.73
CA LEU A 94 8.00 8.42 -0.50
C LEU A 94 8.83 9.27 -1.47
N PRO A 95 9.57 10.29 -0.99
CA PRO A 95 10.32 11.19 -1.87
C PRO A 95 11.38 10.41 -2.65
N HIS A 96 11.38 10.61 -3.97
CA HIS A 96 12.35 10.11 -4.92
C HIS A 96 13.69 10.88 -4.79
N GLU A 97 14.31 10.87 -3.62
CA GLU A 97 15.63 11.49 -3.42
C GLU A 97 16.73 10.42 -3.32
N GLN A 98 16.91 9.66 -4.39
CA GLN A 98 18.10 8.85 -4.65
C GLN A 98 18.44 8.84 -6.14
N LEU A 99 18.71 10.02 -6.70
CA LEU A 99 19.55 10.12 -7.90
C LEU A 99 20.70 11.09 -7.63
N ASN A 100 21.55 10.72 -6.67
CA ASN A 100 22.81 11.43 -6.45
C ASN A 100 23.81 10.92 -7.50
N ILE A 101 23.77 11.52 -8.69
CA ILE A 101 24.83 11.36 -9.70
C ILE A 101 25.95 12.33 -9.27
N PRO A 102 27.17 11.87 -8.98
CA PRO A 102 28.26 12.79 -8.64
C PRO A 102 28.60 13.63 -9.89
N PRO A 103 28.71 14.97 -9.80
CA PRO A 103 29.34 15.72 -10.86
C PRO A 103 30.84 15.42 -10.83
N THR A 104 31.31 14.77 -11.90
CA THR A 104 32.71 14.71 -12.29
C THR A 104 33.28 16.13 -12.41
N VAL A 105 34.37 16.38 -11.69
CA VAL A 105 35.49 17.31 -11.97
C VAL A 105 35.15 18.60 -12.74
N GLN A 106 35.29 19.75 -12.06
CA GLN A 106 36.18 20.86 -12.44
C GLN A 106 36.59 21.65 -11.19
#